data_AF-A0A358C1S8-F1
#
_entry.id   AF-A0A358C1S8-F1
#
_cell.length_a   1.000
_cell.length_b   1.000
_cell.length_c   1.000
_cell.angle_alpha   90.00
_cell.angle_beta   90.00
_cell.angle_gamma   90.00
#
_symmetry.space_group_name_H-M   'P 1'
#
loop_
_entity.id
_entity.type
_entity.pdbx_description
1 polymer ?
#
loop_
_entity_poly.entity_id
_entity_poly.type
_entity_poly.pdbx_seq_one_letter_code
_entity_poly.pdbx_strand_id
1 'polypeptide(L)'
;MESAKATLRFLKIAPRKVRLVADMIRGENVETAISQLTHSSKIAARPVRKLIESAAANAVHNEKMQRDALIVQTITVDDGPTAKRSMPRAHGRATVIRKRTSHVNVILMEKPTLPKEEAATPPEVKKAKAPVKTVASAKKAQAKSTSKKHA
;
A
#
# COMPACT_ATOMS: atom_id res chain seq x y z
N MET A 1 -18.96 10.91 -16.34
CA MET A 1 -18.54 9.82 -15.45
C MET A 1 -18.62 10.36 -14.04
N GLU A 2 -19.30 9.64 -13.15
CA GLU A 2 -19.37 10.02 -11.74
C GLU A 2 -17.98 9.90 -11.10
N SER A 3 -17.70 10.73 -10.10
CA SER A 3 -16.36 10.82 -9.51
C SER A 3 -16.41 11.19 -8.03
N ALA A 4 -15.76 10.39 -7.19
CA ALA A 4 -15.72 10.61 -5.75
C ALA A 4 -14.54 11.49 -5.37
N LYS A 5 -14.79 12.48 -4.52
CA LYS A 5 -13.79 13.46 -4.09
C LYS A 5 -13.52 13.35 -2.60
N ALA A 6 -12.26 13.53 -2.23
CA ALA A 6 -11.85 13.73 -0.85
C ALA A 6 -10.71 14.75 -0.76
N THR A 7 -10.71 15.53 0.33
CA THR A 7 -9.68 16.56 0.55
C THR A 7 -9.12 16.47 1.96
N LEU A 8 -7.81 16.66 2.08
CA LEU A 8 -7.09 16.76 3.35
C LEU A 8 -6.44 18.14 3.43
N ARG A 9 -6.89 18.97 4.37
CA ARG A 9 -6.43 20.35 4.49
C ARG A 9 -5.52 20.55 5.70
N PHE A 10 -4.58 21.50 5.56
CA PHE A 10 -3.64 21.91 6.60
C PHE A 10 -2.74 20.79 7.12
N LEU A 11 -2.35 19.86 6.24
CA LEU A 11 -1.43 18.80 6.58
C LEU A 11 -0.05 19.40 6.90
N LYS A 12 0.49 19.10 8.09
CA LYS A 12 1.79 19.62 8.57
C LYS A 12 2.97 18.87 7.97
N ILE A 13 2.97 18.68 6.66
CA ILE A 13 4.05 18.05 5.89
C ILE A 13 4.36 18.95 4.69
N ALA A 14 5.64 19.03 4.32
CA ALA A 14 6.03 19.80 3.15
C ALA A 14 5.44 19.16 1.87
N PRO A 15 4.84 19.94 0.96
CA PRO A 15 4.22 19.46 -0.28
C PRO A 15 5.11 18.53 -1.10
N ARG A 16 6.41 18.85 -1.22
CA ARG A 16 7.42 17.99 -1.88
C ARG A 16 7.48 16.55 -1.34
N LYS A 17 7.34 16.35 -0.03
CA LYS A 17 7.39 15.01 0.59
C LYS A 17 6.12 14.22 0.32
N VAL A 18 4.99 14.90 0.17
CA VAL A 18 3.69 14.28 -0.12
C VAL A 18 3.60 13.94 -1.61
N ARG A 19 4.10 14.81 -2.50
CA ARG A 19 4.16 14.55 -3.96
C ARG A 19 4.87 13.24 -4.30
N LEU A 20 6.00 12.96 -3.64
CA LEU A 20 6.72 11.68 -3.81
C LEU A 20 5.85 10.44 -3.54
N VAL A 21 4.90 10.53 -2.61
CA VAL A 21 3.97 9.43 -2.31
C VAL A 21 2.78 9.45 -3.25
N ALA A 22 2.29 10.64 -3.61
CA ALA A 22 1.17 10.81 -4.54
C ALA A 22 1.51 10.30 -5.95
N ASP A 23 2.74 10.50 -6.41
CA ASP A 23 3.19 10.06 -7.73
C ASP A 23 3.32 8.53 -7.82
N MET A 24 3.55 7.86 -6.68
CA MET A 24 3.62 6.38 -6.62
C MET A 24 2.28 5.70 -6.89
N ILE A 25 1.17 6.31 -6.44
CA ILE A 25 -0.17 5.70 -6.47
C ILE A 25 -1.07 6.22 -7.59
N ARG A 26 -0.55 7.11 -8.44
CA ARG A 26 -1.32 7.76 -9.50
C ARG A 26 -1.68 6.74 -10.58
N GLY A 27 -2.98 6.60 -10.89
CA GLY A 27 -3.48 5.68 -11.90
C GLY A 27 -3.63 4.23 -11.44
N GLU A 28 -3.35 3.93 -10.17
CA GLU A 28 -3.54 2.59 -9.61
C GLU A 28 -4.98 2.35 -9.15
N ASN A 29 -5.35 1.07 -9.02
CA ASN A 29 -6.58 0.68 -8.32
C ASN A 29 -6.48 1.06 -6.84
N VAL A 30 -7.62 1.33 -6.21
CA VAL A 30 -7.68 1.76 -4.80
C VAL A 30 -7.09 0.72 -3.86
N GLU A 31 -7.37 -0.57 -4.05
CA GLU A 31 -6.84 -1.64 -3.17
C GLU A 31 -5.32 -1.79 -3.26
N THR A 32 -4.78 -1.73 -4.48
CA THR A 32 -3.33 -1.77 -4.70
C THR A 32 -2.66 -0.54 -4.08
N ALA A 33 -3.24 0.64 -4.24
CA ALA A 33 -2.73 1.87 -3.65
C ALA A 33 -2.71 1.79 -2.11
N ILE A 34 -3.79 1.29 -1.48
CA ILE A 34 -3.84 1.12 -0.01
C ILE A 34 -2.74 0.16 0.47
N SER A 35 -2.50 -0.93 -0.26
CA SER A 35 -1.48 -1.92 0.06
C SER A 35 -0.08 -1.32 -0.03
N GLN A 36 0.23 -0.62 -1.13
CA GLN A 36 1.51 0.07 -1.29
C GLN A 36 1.75 1.13 -0.21
N LEU A 37 0.74 1.94 0.11
CA LEU A 37 0.86 2.97 1.15
C LEU A 37 1.04 2.37 2.56
N THR A 38 0.53 1.16 2.80
CA THR A 38 0.68 0.48 4.09
C THR A 38 2.12 0.02 4.32
N HIS A 39 2.81 -0.42 3.26
CA HIS A 39 4.19 -0.89 3.33
C HIS A 39 5.24 0.20 3.02
N SER A 40 4.79 1.39 2.62
CA SER A 40 5.70 2.50 2.35
C SER A 40 6.40 3.00 3.64
N SER A 41 7.72 3.17 3.57
CA SER A 41 8.52 3.74 4.66
C SER A 41 8.37 5.27 4.79
N LYS A 42 7.67 5.92 3.85
CA LYS A 42 7.53 7.38 3.84
C LYS A 42 6.50 7.84 4.88
N ILE A 43 6.86 8.86 5.66
CA ILE A 43 5.96 9.44 6.69
C ILE A 43 4.64 9.94 6.09
N ALA A 44 4.67 10.46 4.85
CA ALA A 44 3.48 10.95 4.16
C ALA A 44 2.49 9.84 3.74
N ALA A 45 2.88 8.56 3.80
CA ALA A 45 2.01 7.47 3.39
C ALA A 45 0.80 7.28 4.33
N ARG A 46 1.01 7.42 5.65
CA ARG A 46 -0.06 7.29 6.65
C ARG A 46 -1.24 8.26 6.43
N PRO A 47 -1.03 9.59 6.30
CA PRO A 47 -2.13 10.52 6.06
C PRO A 47 -2.76 10.34 4.67
N VAL A 48 -1.98 10.01 3.64
CA VAL A 48 -2.50 9.77 2.29
C VAL A 48 -3.37 8.50 2.25
N ARG A 49 -2.97 7.43 2.95
CA ARG A 49 -3.77 6.20 3.05
C ARG A 49 -5.16 6.46 3.64
N LYS A 50 -5.22 7.18 4.76
CA LYS A 50 -6.49 7.57 5.39
C LYS A 50 -7.38 8.39 4.44
N LEU A 51 -6.77 9.27 3.64
CA LEU A 51 -7.51 10.07 2.66
C LEU A 51 -8.14 9.20 1.57
N ILE A 52 -7.41 8.19 1.07
CA ILE A 52 -7.92 7.26 0.06
C ILE A 52 -9.02 6.36 0.63
N GLU A 53 -8.84 5.85 1.85
CA GLU A 53 -9.87 5.08 2.56
C GLU A 53 -11.16 5.91 2.71
N SER A 54 -11.03 7.20 3.04
CA SER A 54 -12.17 8.13 3.12
C SER A 54 -12.80 8.39 1.74
N ALA A 55 -11.99 8.54 0.69
CA ALA A 55 -12.51 8.73 -0.67
C ALA A 55 -13.28 7.50 -1.16
N ALA A 56 -12.77 6.30 -0.88
CA ALA A 56 -13.45 5.05 -1.20
C ALA A 56 -14.78 4.91 -0.45
N ALA A 57 -14.82 5.29 0.83
CA ALA A 57 -16.07 5.30 1.60
C ALA A 57 -17.10 6.28 1.00
N ASN A 58 -16.67 7.48 0.57
CA ASN A 58 -17.55 8.44 -0.09
C ASN A 58 -18.10 7.88 -1.42
N ALA A 59 -17.25 7.22 -2.21
CA ALA A 59 -17.65 6.60 -3.47
C ALA A 59 -18.75 5.55 -3.28
N VAL A 60 -18.59 4.68 -2.28
CA VAL A 60 -19.57 3.61 -1.98
C VAL A 60 -20.88 4.18 -1.42
N HIS A 61 -20.79 5.09 -0.45
CA HIS A 61 -21.98 5.56 0.26
C HIS A 61 -22.79 6.60 -0.51
N ASN A 62 -22.12 7.58 -1.12
CA ASN A 62 -22.79 8.72 -1.73
C ASN A 62 -23.04 8.51 -3.23
N GLU A 63 -22.08 7.90 -3.92
CA GLU A 63 -22.11 7.73 -5.38
C GLU A 63 -22.46 6.30 -5.80
N LYS A 64 -22.68 5.39 -4.82
CA LYS A 64 -23.07 3.98 -5.04
C LYS A 64 -22.16 3.21 -5.99
N MET A 65 -20.88 3.60 -6.05
CA MET A 65 -19.88 2.94 -6.87
C MET A 65 -19.40 1.63 -6.22
N GLN A 66 -18.93 0.70 -7.06
CA GLN A 66 -18.31 -0.53 -6.58
C GLN A 66 -16.87 -0.29 -6.16
N ARG A 67 -16.51 -0.68 -4.93
CA ARG A 67 -15.19 -0.43 -4.34
C ARG A 67 -14.04 -1.02 -5.17
N ASP A 68 -14.27 -2.20 -5.75
CA ASP A 68 -13.25 -2.98 -6.46
C ASP A 68 -12.90 -2.38 -7.83
N ALA A 69 -13.82 -1.60 -8.41
CA ALA A 69 -13.66 -0.97 -9.71
C ALA A 69 -13.09 0.46 -9.62
N LEU A 70 -12.76 0.95 -8.42
CA LEU A 70 -12.26 2.32 -8.22
C LEU A 70 -10.78 2.47 -8.59
N ILE A 71 -10.49 3.53 -9.35
CA ILE A 71 -9.15 3.95 -9.74
C ILE A 71 -8.85 5.35 -9.19
N VAL A 72 -7.62 5.56 -8.76
CA VAL A 72 -7.09 6.90 -8.44
C VAL A 72 -6.81 7.65 -9.74
N GLN A 73 -7.79 8.39 -10.25
CA GLN A 73 -7.63 9.18 -11.48
C GLN A 73 -6.65 10.33 -11.26
N THR A 74 -6.95 11.17 -10.28
CA THR A 74 -6.17 12.40 -10.04
C THR A 74 -5.89 12.56 -8.57
N ILE A 75 -4.62 12.75 -8.25
CA ILE A 75 -4.18 13.22 -6.95
C ILE A 75 -3.38 14.52 -7.13
N THR A 76 -3.80 15.57 -6.46
CA THR A 76 -3.10 16.85 -6.45
C THR A 76 -2.62 17.19 -5.04
N VAL A 77 -1.46 17.83 -4.98
CA VAL A 77 -0.83 18.25 -3.73
C VAL A 77 -0.42 19.71 -3.88
N ASP A 78 -1.19 20.57 -3.23
CA ASP A 78 -1.03 22.01 -3.27
C ASP A 78 -0.27 22.50 -2.04
N ASP A 79 0.42 23.63 -2.18
CA ASP A 79 1.06 24.32 -1.08
C ASP A 79 -0.02 24.94 -0.17
N GLY A 80 0.10 24.74 1.14
CA GLY A 80 -0.75 25.38 2.14
C GLY A 80 -0.08 26.59 2.79
N PRO A 81 -0.75 27.23 3.77
CA PRO A 81 -0.19 28.34 4.52
C PRO A 81 1.16 27.96 5.14
N THR A 82 2.15 28.83 4.95
CA THR A 82 3.50 28.63 5.47
C THR A 82 3.74 29.56 6.66
N ALA A 83 3.93 28.97 7.83
CA ALA A 83 4.29 29.73 9.02
C ALA A 83 5.79 30.02 9.03
N LYS A 84 6.16 31.27 9.34
CA LYS A 84 7.55 31.72 9.47
C LYS A 84 7.98 31.70 10.94
N ARG A 85 9.20 31.25 11.23
CA ARG A 85 9.82 31.29 12.57
C ARG A 85 11.24 31.83 12.41
N SER A 86 11.64 32.81 13.21
CA SER A 86 13.04 33.26 13.25
C SER A 86 13.88 32.21 13.97
N MET A 87 15.08 31.95 13.44
CA MET A 87 16.11 31.14 14.08
C MET A 87 17.37 32.01 14.22
N PRO A 88 17.86 32.24 15.45
CA PRO A 88 19.10 32.97 15.68
C PRO A 88 20.29 32.20 15.10
N ARG A 89 21.28 32.95 14.58
CA ARG A 89 22.54 32.47 14.02
C ARG A 89 23.70 33.33 14.51
N ALA A 90 24.93 32.92 14.19
CA ALA A 90 26.14 33.64 14.57
C ALA A 90 26.14 35.11 14.08
N HIS A 91 26.88 35.96 14.80
CA HIS A 91 27.02 37.40 14.54
C HIS A 91 25.69 38.18 14.50
N GLY A 92 24.74 37.85 15.40
CA GLY A 92 23.46 38.56 15.50
C GLY A 92 22.51 38.36 14.33
N ARG A 93 22.82 37.44 13.40
CA ARG A 93 21.98 37.19 12.22
C ARG A 93 20.74 36.37 12.60
N ALA A 94 19.60 36.66 11.96
CA ALA A 94 18.39 35.86 12.08
C ALA A 94 17.98 35.29 10.72
N THR A 95 17.79 33.98 10.64
CA THR A 95 17.29 33.30 9.43
C THR A 95 15.87 32.81 9.65
N VAL A 96 15.10 32.60 8.57
CA VAL A 96 13.69 32.19 8.66
C VAL A 96 13.54 30.70 8.39
N ILE A 97 13.02 29.97 9.38
CA ILE A 97 12.51 28.60 9.19
C ILE A 97 11.07 28.69 8.69
N ARG A 98 10.82 28.03 7.56
CA ARG A 98 9.49 27.91 6.96
C ARG A 98 8.84 26.59 7.37
N LYS A 99 7.80 26.65 8.20
CA LYS A 99 6.94 25.51 8.53
C LYS A 99 5.82 25.43 7.49
N ARG A 100 6.12 24.73 6.39
CA ARG A 100 5.19 24.53 5.27
C ARG A 100 4.09 23.54 5.64
N THR A 101 2.89 23.80 5.15
CA THR A 101 1.78 22.85 5.16
C THR A 101 1.38 22.51 3.72
N SER A 102 0.54 21.48 3.55
CA SER A 102 0.03 21.07 2.26
C SER A 102 -1.47 20.81 2.31
N HIS A 103 -2.12 20.93 1.15
CA HIS A 103 -3.47 20.45 0.90
C HIS A 103 -3.40 19.31 -0.11
N VAL A 104 -4.09 18.21 0.15
CA VAL A 104 -4.11 17.04 -0.75
C VAL A 104 -5.54 16.82 -1.22
N ASN A 105 -5.75 16.73 -2.52
CA ASN A 105 -7.05 16.45 -3.11
C ASN A 105 -6.96 15.16 -3.92
N VAL A 106 -7.93 14.29 -3.75
CA VAL A 106 -8.03 13.01 -4.46
C VAL A 106 -9.37 12.95 -5.19
N ILE A 107 -9.33 12.51 -6.44
CA ILE A 107 -10.48 12.22 -7.28
C ILE A 107 -10.37 10.75 -7.69
N LEU A 108 -11.35 9.96 -7.28
CA LEU A 108 -11.54 8.58 -7.71
C LEU A 108 -12.57 8.54 -8.83
N MET A 109 -12.40 7.59 -9.74
CA MET A 109 -13.41 7.26 -10.73
C MET A 109 -13.58 5.75 -10.81
N GLU A 110 -14.76 5.34 -11.23
CA GLU A 110 -14.99 3.96 -11.62
C GLU A 110 -14.32 3.70 -12.97
N LYS A 111 -13.60 2.58 -13.07
CA LYS A 111 -13.06 2.12 -14.35
C LYS A 111 -14.25 1.70 -15.23
N PRO A 112 -14.43 2.26 -16.44
CA PRO A 112 -15.37 1.68 -17.38
C PRO A 112 -14.79 0.32 -17.79
N THR A 113 -15.36 -0.75 -17.25
CA THR A 113 -15.13 -2.09 -17.77
C THR A 113 -15.75 -2.13 -19.16
N LEU A 114 -14.92 -2.06 -20.20
CA LEU A 114 -15.27 -2.75 -21.43
C LEU A 114 -15.52 -4.21 -21.03
N PRO A 115 -16.64 -4.82 -21.42
CA PRO A 115 -16.96 -6.19 -21.03
C PRO A 115 -15.80 -7.08 -21.45
N LYS A 116 -15.08 -7.61 -20.47
CA LYS A 116 -14.10 -8.67 -20.70
C LYS A 116 -14.91 -9.92 -20.96
N GLU A 117 -15.03 -10.28 -22.23
CA GLU A 117 -15.27 -11.65 -22.62
C GLU A 117 -14.20 -12.55 -21.98
N GLU A 118 -14.66 -13.77 -21.72
CA GLU A 118 -14.03 -14.86 -21.03
C GLU A 118 -12.57 -15.10 -21.44
N ALA A 119 -11.67 -15.12 -20.47
CA ALA A 119 -10.36 -15.73 -20.61
C ALA A 119 -10.10 -16.65 -19.41
N ALA A 120 -10.48 -17.91 -19.64
CA ALA A 120 -9.88 -19.13 -19.11
C ALA A 120 -9.68 -19.20 -17.58
N THR A 121 -10.64 -19.83 -16.94
CA THR A 121 -10.43 -20.76 -15.83
C THR A 121 -9.34 -21.78 -16.18
N PRO A 122 -8.22 -21.87 -15.46
CA PRO A 122 -7.39 -23.06 -15.50
C PRO A 122 -8.15 -24.19 -14.75
N PRO A 123 -8.38 -25.35 -15.36
CA PRO A 123 -9.19 -26.41 -14.78
C PRO A 123 -8.52 -27.04 -13.55
N GLU A 124 -9.37 -27.40 -12.59
CA GLU A 124 -9.08 -28.21 -11.42
C GLU A 124 -8.28 -29.48 -11.78
N VAL A 125 -7.09 -29.66 -11.19
CA VAL A 125 -6.51 -30.99 -11.03
C VAL A 125 -7.02 -31.56 -9.71
N LYS A 126 -7.92 -32.53 -9.86
CA LYS A 126 -8.55 -33.31 -8.80
C LYS A 126 -7.50 -34.07 -7.96
N LYS A 127 -7.83 -34.16 -6.68
CA LYS A 127 -7.22 -35.04 -5.66
C LYS A 127 -7.04 -36.47 -6.19
N ALA A 128 -5.86 -37.03 -5.95
CA ALA A 128 -5.69 -38.48 -5.81
C ALA A 128 -4.79 -38.77 -4.58
N LYS A 129 -5.44 -39.14 -3.46
CA LYS A 129 -4.90 -40.06 -2.44
C LYS A 129 -5.40 -41.44 -2.90
N ALA A 130 -4.60 -42.49 -3.12
CA ALA A 130 -3.85 -43.38 -2.19
C ALA A 130 -3.52 -44.68 -3.00
N PRO A 131 -2.91 -45.78 -2.48
CA PRO A 131 -1.96 -45.99 -1.38
C PRO A 131 -0.72 -46.85 -1.77
N VAL A 132 0.18 -46.96 -0.79
CA VAL A 132 1.36 -47.83 -0.58
C VAL A 132 1.35 -49.22 -1.26
N LYS A 133 2.48 -49.58 -1.90
CA LYS A 133 2.97 -50.98 -1.98
C LYS A 133 4.43 -51.06 -1.52
N THR A 134 4.60 -51.97 -0.59
CA THR A 134 5.79 -52.59 0.01
C THR A 134 6.85 -53.06 -0.99
N VAL A 135 8.11 -52.80 -0.69
CA VAL A 135 9.21 -53.74 -0.98
C VAL A 135 9.87 -54.10 0.34
N ALA A 136 9.98 -55.41 0.54
CA ALA A 136 10.30 -56.08 1.77
C ALA A 136 11.82 -56.22 2.00
N SER A 137 12.11 -56.75 3.20
CA SER A 137 13.32 -57.46 3.66
C SER A 137 14.36 -56.59 4.40
N ALA A 138 15.02 -57.04 5.48
CA ALA A 138 14.74 -58.03 6.52
C ALA A 138 15.81 -57.76 7.62
N LYS A 139 15.46 -57.97 8.89
CA LYS A 139 16.40 -57.99 10.03
C LYS A 139 17.51 -59.03 9.82
N LYS A 140 18.74 -58.74 10.27
CA LYS A 140 19.52 -59.49 11.31
C LYS A 140 21.03 -59.22 11.17
N ALA A 141 21.65 -58.59 12.17
CA ALA A 141 22.95 -58.99 12.73
C ALA A 141 23.35 -58.04 13.87
N GLN A 142 23.48 -58.63 15.05
CA GLN A 142 24.15 -58.04 16.21
C GLN A 142 25.66 -58.03 15.95
N ALA A 143 26.37 -56.97 16.31
CA ALA A 143 27.76 -57.04 16.75
C ALA A 143 28.09 -55.83 17.63
N LYS A 144 28.51 -56.15 18.87
CA LYS A 144 29.03 -55.24 19.89
C LYS A 144 30.43 -54.72 19.49
N SER A 145 30.88 -53.70 20.24
CA SER A 145 32.24 -53.15 20.41
C SER A 145 32.33 -51.71 19.85
N THR A 146 32.76 -50.67 20.56
CA THR A 146 33.51 -50.53 21.82
C THR A 146 33.14 -49.23 22.53
N SER A 147 32.99 -49.30 23.85
CA SER A 147 33.14 -48.18 24.78
C SER A 147 34.57 -47.60 24.75
N LYS A 148 34.72 -46.28 24.78
CA LYS A 148 35.62 -45.59 25.73
C LYS A 148 35.48 -44.06 25.69
N LYS A 149 35.39 -43.50 26.90
CA LYS A 149 35.65 -42.09 27.25
C LYS A 149 37.08 -41.68 26.86
N HIS A 150 37.29 -40.40 26.53
CA HIS A 150 38.26 -39.46 27.11
C HIS A 150 38.75 -38.41 26.09
N ALA A 151 38.45 -37.14 26.38
CA ALA A 151 39.34 -35.95 26.36
C ALA A 151 38.47 -34.69 26.34
#